data_AF-A0A7Y5IZA4-F1
#
_entry.id   AF-A0A7Y5IZA4-F1
#
_cell.length_a   1.000
_cell.length_b   1.000
_cell.length_c   1.000
_cell.angle_alpha   90.00
_cell.angle_beta   90.00
_cell.angle_gamma   90.00
#
_symmetry.space_group_name_H-M   'P 1'
#
loop_
_entity.id
_entity.type
_entity.pdbx_description
1 polymer ?
#
loop_
_entity_poly.entity_id
_entity_poly.type
_entity_poly.pdbx_seq_one_letter_code
_entity_poly.pdbx_strand_id
1 'polypeptide(L)'
;MKKQDDLKKELEELSPLLSKLKAQDNPFKAPEGYFSSLPDELMARLRHAEQPLPAPVQSGWSTRLLEFLESLIQPRLVVGFATIALLIVAGVLWLRQESGNEVSEQLALFSDLSAEEVNAYVTENIDAFEEEELMVAVEESGIEVENSLPAIDLDAQAIEEYMEDAIHEMDEEDLESLF
;
A
#
# COMPACT_ATOMS: atom_id res chain seq x y z
N MET A 1 -14.67 -1.40 48.23
CA MET A 1 -13.40 -0.71 48.59
C MET A 1 -12.22 -1.67 48.52
N LYS A 2 -12.18 -2.80 49.25
CA LYS A 2 -11.07 -3.78 49.23
C LYS A 2 -10.49 -4.11 47.84
N LYS A 3 -11.32 -4.45 46.85
CA LYS A 3 -10.90 -4.82 45.50
C LYS A 3 -10.07 -3.77 44.75
N GLN A 4 -10.35 -2.47 44.95
CA GLN A 4 -9.60 -1.41 44.26
C GLN A 4 -8.25 -1.16 44.91
N ASP A 5 -8.13 -1.43 46.21
CA ASP A 5 -6.87 -1.28 46.93
C ASP A 5 -5.94 -2.45 46.60
N ASP A 6 -6.48 -3.66 46.40
CA ASP A 6 -5.73 -4.84 45.95
C ASP A 6 -5.19 -4.64 44.52
N LEU A 7 -6.04 -4.22 43.58
CA LEU A 7 -5.66 -3.91 42.19
C LEU A 7 -4.57 -2.83 42.07
N LYS A 8 -4.55 -1.84 42.97
CA LYS A 8 -3.51 -0.80 42.96
C LYS A 8 -2.16 -1.35 43.41
N LYS A 9 -2.15 -2.26 44.39
CA LYS A 9 -0.94 -2.90 44.88
C LYS A 9 -0.35 -3.85 43.84
N GLU A 10 -1.19 -4.69 43.25
CA GLU A 10 -0.78 -5.59 42.16
C GLU A 10 -0.22 -4.79 40.97
N LEU A 11 -0.86 -3.68 40.59
CA LEU A 11 -0.35 -2.82 39.52
C LEU A 11 0.96 -2.11 39.88
N GLU A 12 1.16 -1.73 41.15
CA GLU A 12 2.40 -1.12 41.62
C GLU A 12 3.56 -2.12 41.65
N GLU A 13 3.26 -3.39 41.95
CA GLU A 13 4.20 -4.51 41.95
C GLU A 13 4.60 -4.92 40.52
N LEU A 14 3.64 -5.08 39.62
CA LEU A 14 3.88 -5.48 38.23
C LEU A 14 4.42 -4.35 37.36
N SER A 15 3.95 -3.11 37.58
CA SER A 15 4.37 -1.96 36.77
C SER A 15 4.36 -0.65 37.57
N PRO A 16 5.48 -0.35 38.26
CA PRO A 16 5.60 0.89 39.03
C PRO A 16 5.50 2.15 38.14
N LEU A 17 5.78 2.03 36.84
CA LEU A 17 5.61 3.13 35.87
C LEU A 17 4.12 3.38 35.58
N LEU A 18 3.35 2.34 35.24
CA LEU A 18 1.92 2.48 34.96
C LEU A 18 1.12 2.93 36.19
N SER A 19 1.50 2.47 37.39
CA SER A 19 0.90 2.94 38.65
C SER A 19 1.08 4.46 38.82
N LYS A 20 2.27 4.99 38.51
CA LYS A 20 2.55 6.43 38.53
C LYS A 20 1.81 7.20 37.43
N LEU A 21 1.66 6.60 36.25
CA LEU A 21 0.96 7.23 35.12
C LEU A 21 -0.55 7.36 35.38
N LYS A 22 -1.17 6.34 36.00
CA LYS A 22 -2.59 6.38 36.42
C LYS A 22 -2.86 7.44 37.48
N ALA A 23 -1.85 7.80 38.27
CA ALA A 23 -1.95 8.88 39.26
C ALA A 23 -1.89 10.29 38.63
N GLN A 24 -1.47 10.40 37.36
CA GLN A 24 -1.50 11.63 36.59
C GLN A 24 -2.85 11.78 35.89
N ASP A 25 -3.42 12.99 35.92
CA ASP A 25 -4.61 13.31 35.13
C ASP A 25 -4.29 13.08 33.64
N ASN A 26 -5.00 12.15 32.99
CA ASN A 26 -4.80 11.86 31.57
C ASN A 26 -5.05 13.13 30.74
N PRO A 27 -4.04 13.68 30.02
CA PRO A 27 -4.22 14.88 29.20
C PRO A 27 -5.04 14.60 27.94
N PHE A 28 -5.18 13.34 27.53
CA PHE A 28 -5.97 12.90 26.38
C PHE A 28 -7.38 12.53 26.83
N LYS A 29 -8.21 13.55 27.09
CA LYS A 29 -9.65 13.37 27.31
C LYS A 29 -10.38 13.66 25.99
N ALA A 30 -11.13 12.67 25.49
CA ALA A 30 -12.02 12.89 24.37
C ALA A 30 -13.12 13.90 24.77
N PRO A 31 -13.56 14.78 23.87
CA PRO A 31 -14.71 15.64 24.11
C PRO A 31 -15.95 14.83 24.49
N GLU A 32 -16.81 15.40 25.32
CA GLU A 32 -18.09 14.78 25.64
C GLU A 32 -18.88 14.52 24.36
N GLY A 33 -19.37 13.27 24.22
CA GLY A 33 -20.17 12.87 23.08
C GLY A 33 -19.39 12.47 21.81
N TYR A 34 -18.06 12.53 21.81
CA TYR A 34 -17.24 12.16 20.64
C TYR A 34 -17.60 10.78 20.06
N PHE A 35 -17.59 9.74 20.90
CA PHE A 35 -17.91 8.38 20.46
C PHE A 35 -19.40 8.17 20.18
N SER A 36 -20.28 9.02 20.72
CA SER A 36 -21.72 8.92 20.43
C SER A 36 -22.08 9.46 19.04
N SER A 37 -21.39 10.49 18.55
CA SER A 37 -21.62 11.05 17.21
C SER A 37 -20.78 10.39 16.12
N LEU A 38 -19.70 9.68 16.50
CA LEU A 38 -18.77 9.05 15.56
C LEU A 38 -19.43 8.10 14.54
N PRO A 39 -20.38 7.21 14.90
CA PRO A 39 -20.99 6.30 13.93
C PRO A 39 -21.80 7.03 12.87
N ASP A 40 -22.56 8.05 13.27
CA ASP A 40 -23.37 8.85 12.36
C ASP A 40 -22.49 9.71 11.43
N GLU A 41 -21.40 10.27 11.97
CA GLU A 41 -20.43 11.04 11.21
C GLU A 41 -19.68 10.17 10.19
N LEU A 42 -19.28 8.96 10.57
CA LEU A 42 -18.65 7.98 9.67
C LEU A 42 -19.60 7.59 8.54
N MET A 43 -20.86 7.26 8.87
CA MET A 43 -21.88 6.90 7.89
C MET A 43 -22.26 8.06 6.96
N ALA A 44 -22.17 9.31 7.42
CA ALA A 44 -22.33 10.48 6.57
C ALA A 44 -21.15 10.63 5.60
N ARG A 45 -19.90 10.46 6.08
CA ARG A 45 -18.70 10.54 5.23
C ARG A 45 -18.67 9.45 4.16
N LEU A 46 -19.01 8.21 4.51
CA LEU A 46 -19.08 7.11 3.54
C LEU A 46 -20.11 7.37 2.44
N ARG A 47 -21.30 7.88 2.80
CA ARG A 47 -22.34 8.26 1.83
C ARG A 47 -21.93 9.44 0.92
N HIS A 48 -21.07 10.31 1.39
CA HIS A 48 -20.52 11.41 0.58
C HIS A 48 -19.34 10.98 -0.29
N ALA A 49 -18.62 9.90 0.08
CA ALA A 49 -17.55 9.32 -0.71
C ALA A 49 -18.05 8.50 -1.92
N GLU A 50 -19.34 8.13 -1.95
CA GLU A 50 -19.99 7.50 -3.12
C GLU A 50 -20.36 8.48 -4.23
N GLN A 51 -20.20 9.79 -4.01
CA GLN A 51 -20.21 10.70 -5.16
C GLN A 51 -18.97 10.37 -5.97
N PRO A 52 -19.10 9.95 -7.25
CA PRO A 52 -17.95 9.79 -8.10
C PRO A 52 -17.28 11.16 -8.12
N LEU A 53 -16.14 11.28 -7.41
CA LEU A 53 -15.25 12.40 -7.61
C LEU A 53 -15.16 12.54 -9.12
N PRO A 54 -15.43 13.73 -9.71
CA PRO A 54 -15.16 13.92 -11.12
C PRO A 54 -13.70 13.52 -11.26
N ALA A 55 -13.47 12.35 -11.87
CA ALA A 55 -12.15 11.77 -11.97
C ALA A 55 -11.23 12.92 -12.36
N PRO A 56 -10.16 13.21 -11.61
CA PRO A 56 -9.26 14.27 -12.00
C PRO A 56 -8.86 13.87 -13.42
N VAL A 57 -9.41 14.58 -14.41
CA VAL A 57 -8.98 14.49 -15.79
C VAL A 57 -7.60 15.07 -15.66
N GLN A 58 -6.64 14.19 -15.34
CA GLN A 58 -5.25 14.51 -15.31
C GLN A 58 -5.06 15.16 -16.67
N SER A 59 -4.84 16.48 -16.68
CA SER A 59 -4.54 17.18 -17.92
C SER A 59 -3.14 16.71 -18.25
N GLY A 60 -3.05 15.48 -18.74
CA GLY A 60 -1.83 14.88 -19.20
C GLY A 60 -1.33 15.83 -20.27
N TRP A 61 -0.04 16.12 -20.23
CA TRP A 61 0.66 16.82 -21.30
C TRP A 61 0.26 16.30 -22.69
N SER A 62 -0.13 15.02 -22.80
CA SER A 62 -0.73 14.39 -23.99
C SER A 62 -2.03 15.06 -24.48
N THR A 63 -2.97 15.42 -23.59
CA THR A 63 -4.22 16.09 -23.98
C THR A 63 -3.95 17.47 -24.59
N ARG A 64 -3.03 18.24 -23.99
CA ARG A 64 -2.57 19.54 -24.52
C ARG A 64 -1.81 19.40 -25.84
N LEU A 65 -1.06 18.31 -26.02
CA LEU A 65 -0.35 18.04 -27.27
C LEU A 65 -1.28 17.62 -28.41
N LEU A 66 -2.34 16.85 -28.13
CA LEU A 66 -3.30 16.45 -29.15
C LEU A 66 -4.13 17.64 -29.68
N GLU A 67 -4.54 18.56 -28.80
CA GLU A 67 -5.19 19.82 -29.21
C GLU A 67 -4.27 20.69 -30.08
N PHE A 68 -2.99 20.76 -29.73
CA PHE A 68 -1.98 21.44 -30.55
C PHE A 68 -1.77 20.75 -31.91
N LEU A 69 -1.83 19.42 -31.96
CA LEU A 69 -1.70 18.64 -33.18
C LEU A 69 -2.89 18.84 -34.14
N GLU A 70 -4.13 18.91 -33.63
CA GLU A 70 -5.32 19.18 -34.46
C GLU A 70 -5.24 20.56 -35.14
N SER A 71 -4.70 21.57 -34.45
CA SER A 71 -4.45 22.90 -35.02
C SER A 71 -3.44 22.86 -36.18
N LEU A 72 -2.51 21.90 -36.17
CA LEU A 72 -1.50 21.71 -37.19
C LEU A 72 -1.98 20.91 -38.42
N ILE A 73 -3.11 20.21 -38.34
CA ILE A 73 -3.68 19.40 -39.45
C ILE A 73 -4.66 20.23 -40.32
N GLN A 74 -4.66 21.55 -40.22
CA GLN A 74 -5.43 22.40 -41.14
C GLN A 74 -4.90 22.30 -42.59
N PRO A 75 -5.78 22.18 -43.61
CA PRO A 75 -5.42 21.75 -44.97
C PRO A 75 -4.56 22.75 -45.78
N ARG A 76 -4.22 23.91 -45.21
CA ARG A 76 -3.50 24.99 -45.92
C ARG A 76 -1.98 25.01 -45.68
N LEU A 77 -1.45 24.20 -44.74
CA LEU A 77 -0.02 24.20 -44.35
C LEU A 77 0.70 22.84 -44.48
N VAL A 78 0.22 21.95 -45.36
CA VAL A 78 0.64 20.53 -45.38
C VAL A 78 2.06 20.30 -45.93
N VAL A 79 2.54 21.13 -46.87
CA VAL A 79 3.81 20.85 -47.59
C VAL A 79 5.05 21.16 -46.75
N GLY A 80 5.01 22.20 -45.91
CA GLY A 80 6.17 22.58 -45.08
C GLY A 80 6.36 21.71 -43.83
N PHE A 81 5.25 21.27 -43.21
CA PHE A 81 5.33 20.38 -42.04
C PHE A 81 5.67 18.95 -42.43
N ALA A 82 5.22 18.46 -43.60
CA ALA A 82 5.55 17.11 -44.06
C ALA A 82 7.07 16.92 -44.25
N THR A 83 7.78 17.93 -44.77
CA THR A 83 9.25 17.84 -44.94
C THR A 83 9.98 17.88 -43.60
N ILE A 84 9.56 18.73 -42.67
CA ILE A 84 10.11 18.79 -41.31
C ILE A 84 9.85 17.47 -40.57
N ALA A 85 8.64 16.91 -40.66
CA ALA A 85 8.30 15.62 -40.07
C ALA A 85 9.14 14.48 -40.66
N LEU A 86 9.37 14.48 -41.98
CA LEU A 86 10.20 13.48 -42.65
C LEU A 86 11.68 13.61 -42.23
N LEU A 87 12.18 14.84 -42.04
CA LEU A 87 13.52 15.10 -41.50
C LEU A 87 13.65 14.70 -40.02
N ILE A 88 12.62 14.91 -39.20
CA ILE A 88 12.60 14.45 -37.80
C ILE A 88 12.59 12.93 -37.75
N VAL A 89 11.75 12.26 -38.55
CA VAL A 89 11.70 10.79 -38.61
C VAL A 89 13.03 10.22 -39.11
N ALA A 90 13.62 10.78 -40.17
CA ALA A 90 14.93 10.38 -40.66
C ALA A 90 16.04 10.62 -39.61
N GLY A 91 15.99 11.75 -38.91
CA GLY A 91 16.90 12.07 -37.81
C GLY A 91 16.77 11.11 -36.63
N VAL A 92 15.54 10.75 -36.24
CA VAL A 92 15.27 9.76 -35.20
C VAL A 92 15.75 8.38 -35.62
N LEU A 93 15.53 7.96 -36.87
CA LEU A 93 16.05 6.69 -37.40
C LEU A 93 17.59 6.66 -37.40
N TRP A 94 18.24 7.78 -37.72
CA TRP A 94 19.69 7.92 -37.68
C TRP A 94 20.24 7.88 -36.25
N LEU A 95 19.58 8.56 -35.30
CA LEU A 95 19.97 8.55 -33.87
C LEU A 95 19.71 7.19 -33.21
N ARG A 96 18.67 6.48 -33.65
CA ARG A 96 18.32 5.12 -33.18
C ARG A 96 19.31 4.06 -33.67
N GLN A 97 20.03 4.32 -34.76
CA GLN A 97 21.10 3.46 -35.26
C GLN A 97 22.34 3.48 -34.34
N GLU A 98 22.59 4.57 -33.62
CA GLU A 98 23.67 4.67 -32.62
C GLU A 98 23.24 4.27 -31.20
N SER A 99 21.95 4.42 -30.86
CA SER A 99 21.40 4.15 -29.51
C SER A 99 20.67 2.80 -29.38
N GLY A 100 20.82 1.91 -30.37
CA GLY A 100 20.01 0.70 -30.54
C GLY A 100 20.17 -0.42 -29.51
N ASN A 101 21.17 -0.37 -28.62
CA ASN A 101 21.45 -1.50 -27.72
C ASN A 101 21.21 -1.24 -26.22
N GLU A 102 21.31 -0.02 -25.70
CA GLU A 102 21.33 0.17 -24.24
C GLU A 102 19.94 0.09 -23.60
N VAL A 103 18.93 0.71 -24.21
CA VAL A 103 17.53 0.65 -23.73
C VAL A 103 16.91 -0.71 -24.04
N SER A 104 17.31 -1.32 -25.16
CA SER A 104 16.86 -2.65 -25.58
C SER A 104 17.40 -3.74 -24.65
N GLU A 105 18.67 -3.64 -24.19
CA GLU A 105 19.24 -4.57 -23.22
C GLU A 105 18.57 -4.47 -21.85
N GLN A 106 18.28 -3.27 -21.34
CA GLN A 106 17.57 -3.13 -20.05
C GLN A 106 16.16 -3.72 -20.12
N LEU A 107 15.41 -3.44 -21.19
CA LEU A 107 14.09 -4.03 -21.39
C LEU A 107 14.15 -5.56 -21.61
N ALA A 108 15.22 -6.07 -22.21
CA ALA A 108 15.47 -7.50 -22.34
C ALA A 108 15.80 -8.15 -20.99
N LEU A 109 16.54 -7.45 -20.12
CA LEU A 109 16.88 -7.88 -18.76
C LEU A 109 15.63 -7.97 -17.88
N PHE A 110 14.70 -7.02 -18.01
CA PHE A 110 13.40 -7.10 -17.33
C PHE A 110 12.47 -8.15 -17.94
N SER A 111 12.65 -8.54 -19.20
CA SER A 111 11.87 -9.61 -19.85
C SER A 111 12.35 -11.02 -19.52
N ASP A 112 13.58 -11.16 -19.00
CA ASP A 112 14.15 -12.45 -18.58
C ASP A 112 13.76 -12.84 -17.15
N LEU A 113 13.22 -11.89 -16.37
CA LEU A 113 12.63 -12.18 -15.06
C LEU A 113 11.37 -13.01 -15.24
N SER A 114 11.44 -14.27 -14.82
CA SER A 114 10.28 -15.14 -14.80
C SER A 114 9.27 -14.70 -13.74
N ALA A 115 7.99 -15.00 -13.95
CA ALA A 115 6.96 -14.77 -12.94
C ALA A 115 7.25 -15.53 -11.62
N GLU A 116 8.01 -16.63 -11.72
CA GLU A 116 8.45 -17.41 -10.57
C GLU A 116 9.52 -16.69 -9.75
N GLU A 117 10.51 -16.08 -10.38
CA GLU A 117 11.55 -15.28 -9.71
C GLU A 117 10.97 -14.00 -9.07
N VAL A 118 10.02 -13.35 -9.74
CA VAL A 118 9.32 -12.19 -9.18
C VAL A 118 8.54 -12.59 -7.92
N ASN A 119 7.79 -13.69 -7.98
CA ASN A 119 7.04 -14.18 -6.82
C ASN A 119 7.96 -14.66 -5.68
N ALA A 120 9.07 -15.33 -6.01
CA ALA A 120 10.07 -15.74 -5.03
C ALA A 120 10.68 -14.54 -4.31
N TYR A 121 11.07 -13.49 -5.05
CA TYR A 121 11.62 -12.26 -4.47
C TYR A 121 10.60 -11.54 -3.58
N VAL A 122 9.36 -11.37 -4.06
CA VAL A 122 8.28 -10.73 -3.29
C VAL A 122 8.01 -11.49 -2.00
N THR A 123 8.02 -12.82 -2.03
CA THR A 123 7.81 -13.66 -0.85
C THR A 123 8.99 -13.60 0.12
N GLU A 124 10.23 -13.67 -0.38
CA GLU A 124 11.45 -13.62 0.44
C GLU A 124 11.64 -12.25 1.10
N ASN A 125 11.15 -11.19 0.47
CA ASN A 125 11.29 -9.82 0.95
C ASN A 125 9.97 -9.25 1.49
N ILE A 126 8.96 -10.09 1.72
CA ILE A 126 7.62 -9.62 2.09
C ILE A 126 7.61 -8.77 3.36
N ASP A 127 8.48 -9.11 4.32
CA ASP A 127 8.67 -8.38 5.58
C ASP A 127 9.28 -6.98 5.41
N ALA A 128 9.95 -6.73 4.27
CA ALA A 128 10.55 -5.43 3.96
C ALA A 128 9.54 -4.45 3.35
N PHE A 129 8.38 -4.93 2.91
CA PHE A 129 7.33 -4.09 2.37
C PHE A 129 6.38 -3.64 3.49
N GLU A 130 6.15 -2.33 3.59
CA GLU A 130 5.16 -1.80 4.53
C GLU A 130 3.74 -2.10 4.01
N GLU A 131 2.85 -2.51 4.92
CA GLU A 131 1.46 -2.88 4.59
C GLU A 131 0.71 -1.76 3.84
N GLU A 132 0.96 -0.50 4.23
CA GLU A 132 0.37 0.68 3.62
C GLU A 132 0.86 0.90 2.17
N GLU A 133 2.14 0.58 1.89
CA GLU A 133 2.72 0.67 0.55
C GLU A 133 2.18 -0.41 -0.38
N LEU A 134 2.03 -1.64 0.13
CA LEU A 134 1.43 -2.75 -0.62
C LEU A 134 -0.04 -2.47 -0.96
N MET A 135 -0.79 -1.88 -0.03
CA MET A 135 -2.20 -1.54 -0.24
C MET A 135 -2.37 -0.48 -1.34
N VAL A 136 -1.53 0.55 -1.33
CA VAL A 136 -1.50 1.59 -2.37
C VAL A 136 -1.07 1.02 -3.73
N ALA A 137 -0.04 0.17 -3.77
CA ALA A 137 0.45 -0.44 -5.00
C ALA A 137 -0.60 -1.36 -5.65
N VAL A 138 -1.32 -2.14 -4.84
CA VAL A 138 -2.43 -2.98 -5.28
C VAL A 138 -3.57 -2.12 -5.84
N GLU A 139 -3.96 -1.06 -5.14
CA GLU A 139 -5.04 -0.16 -5.56
C GLU A 139 -4.69 0.58 -6.87
N GLU A 140 -3.43 0.96 -7.07
CA GLU A 140 -2.94 1.61 -8.29
C GLU A 140 -2.78 0.63 -9.47
N SER A 141 -2.44 -0.63 -9.22
CA SER A 141 -2.26 -1.65 -10.25
C SER A 141 -3.56 -2.09 -10.93
N GLY A 142 -4.72 -1.76 -10.35
CA GLY A 142 -6.03 -2.19 -10.85
C GLY A 142 -6.26 -3.71 -10.78
N ILE A 143 -5.40 -4.45 -10.07
CA ILE A 143 -5.60 -5.85 -9.75
C ILE A 143 -6.69 -5.91 -8.68
N GLU A 144 -7.86 -6.43 -9.03
CA GLU A 144 -8.87 -6.81 -8.03
C GLU A 144 -8.25 -7.92 -7.18
N VAL A 145 -7.73 -7.58 -5.99
CA VAL A 145 -7.40 -8.58 -4.98
C VAL A 145 -8.73 -9.14 -4.51
N GLU A 146 -9.14 -10.23 -5.15
CA GLU A 146 -10.22 -11.06 -4.65
C GLU A 146 -9.79 -11.47 -3.23
N ASN A 147 -10.52 -10.96 -2.22
CA ASN A 147 -10.32 -11.23 -0.79
C ASN A 147 -10.45 -12.72 -0.41
N SER A 148 -10.40 -13.62 -1.38
CA SER A 148 -9.96 -14.99 -1.15
C SER A 148 -8.45 -14.97 -0.91
N LEU A 149 -8.07 -14.65 0.33
CA LEU A 149 -7.02 -15.46 0.96
C LEU A 149 -7.31 -16.92 0.57
N PRO A 150 -6.34 -17.70 0.06
CA PRO A 150 -6.56 -19.13 -0.02
C PRO A 150 -7.09 -19.51 1.35
N ALA A 151 -8.25 -20.16 1.40
CA ALA A 151 -8.75 -20.68 2.65
C ALA A 151 -7.66 -21.63 3.13
N ILE A 152 -6.74 -21.12 3.96
CA ILE A 152 -5.89 -21.93 4.77
C ILE A 152 -6.93 -22.62 5.62
N ASP A 153 -7.20 -23.88 5.28
CA ASP A 153 -8.08 -24.75 6.02
C ASP A 153 -7.34 -24.97 7.33
N LEU A 154 -7.43 -23.96 8.20
CA LEU A 154 -6.92 -23.97 9.55
C LEU A 154 -7.87 -24.89 10.29
N ASP A 155 -7.69 -26.19 10.05
CA ASP A 155 -8.36 -27.19 10.82
C ASP A 155 -7.96 -26.96 12.29
N ALA A 156 -8.91 -27.13 13.21
CA ALA A 156 -8.68 -26.84 14.61
C ALA A 156 -7.53 -27.69 15.19
N GLN A 157 -7.24 -28.84 14.58
CA GLN A 157 -6.15 -29.75 14.96
C GLN A 157 -4.79 -29.19 14.56
N ALA A 158 -4.65 -28.60 13.37
CA ALA A 158 -3.42 -27.98 12.89
C ALA A 158 -3.06 -26.73 13.72
N ILE A 159 -4.08 -25.96 14.15
CA ILE A 159 -3.87 -24.85 15.08
C ILE A 159 -3.38 -25.37 16.44
N GLU A 160 -3.99 -26.44 16.95
CA GLU A 160 -3.64 -27.00 18.25
C GLU A 160 -2.25 -27.63 18.25
N GLU A 161 -1.87 -28.34 17.17
CA GLU A 161 -0.52 -28.89 16.97
C GLU A 161 0.53 -27.76 16.90
N TYR A 162 0.26 -26.69 16.14
CA TYR A 162 1.15 -25.53 16.06
C TYR A 162 1.30 -24.81 17.41
N MET A 163 0.19 -24.68 18.16
CA MET A 163 0.22 -24.08 19.50
C MET A 163 0.99 -24.94 20.50
N GLU A 164 0.85 -26.26 20.44
CA GLU A 164 1.55 -27.17 21.35
C GLU A 164 3.06 -27.21 21.04
N ASP A 165 3.45 -27.22 19.76
CA ASP A 165 4.86 -27.10 19.36
C ASP A 165 5.45 -25.74 19.77
N ALA A 166 4.72 -24.65 19.57
CA ALA A 166 5.16 -23.32 19.99
C ALA A 166 5.35 -23.23 21.52
N ILE A 167 4.42 -23.79 22.30
CA ILE A 167 4.54 -23.85 23.77
C ILE A 167 5.70 -24.78 24.18
N HIS A 168 6.01 -25.82 23.41
CA HIS A 168 7.10 -26.74 23.72
C HIS A 168 8.49 -26.16 23.40
N GLU A 169 8.58 -25.28 22.40
CA GLU A 169 9.79 -24.51 22.09
C GLU A 169 10.04 -23.36 23.07
N MET A 170 8.99 -22.84 23.72
CA MET A 170 9.14 -21.86 24.79
C MET A 170 9.74 -22.51 26.04
N ASP A 171 10.86 -21.96 26.49
CA ASP A 171 11.49 -22.37 27.73
C ASP A 171 10.76 -21.77 28.95
N GLU A 172 11.07 -22.29 30.15
CA GLU A 172 10.39 -21.90 31.39
C GLU A 172 10.53 -20.40 31.69
N GLU A 173 11.62 -19.78 31.22
CA GLU A 173 11.90 -18.35 31.33
C GLU A 173 10.99 -17.52 30.39
N ASP A 174 10.74 -17.98 29.17
CA ASP A 174 9.80 -17.36 28.23
C ASP A 174 8.34 -17.47 28.71
N LEU A 175 7.97 -18.59 29.34
CA LEU A 175 6.63 -18.79 29.91
C LEU A 175 6.40 -17.95 31.18
N GLU A 176 7.43 -17.73 32.00
CA GLU A 176 7.36 -16.78 33.13
C GLU A 176 7.22 -15.33 32.67
N SER A 177 7.67 -14.99 31.45
CA SER A 177 7.51 -13.63 30.89
C SER A 177 6.07 -13.31 30.43
N LEU A 178 5.24 -14.34 30.24
CA LEU A 178 3.85 -14.24 29.79
C LEU A 178 2.84 -14.03 30.93
N PHE A 179 3.25 -14.20 32.20
CA PHE A 179 2.42 -14.03 33.40
C PHE A 179 2.96 -12.94 34.34
#